data_AF-A0A4Q3VJ22-F1
#
_entry.id   AF-A0A4Q3VJ22-F1
#
_cell.length_a   1.000
_cell.length_b   1.000
_cell.length_c   1.000
_cell.angle_alpha   90.00
_cell.angle_beta   90.00
_cell.angle_gamma   90.00
#
_symmetry.space_group_name_H-M   'P 1'
#
loop_
_entity.id
_entity.type
_entity.pdbx_description
1 polymer ?
#
loop_
_entity_poly.entity_id
_entity_poly.type
_entity_poly.pdbx_seq_one_letter_code
_entity_poly.pdbx_strand_id
1 'polypeptide(L)'
;MRNSAEQRDREKLKSAEAFQGFPAPTSNTLNTPNQFFDVVLPYSSRGTVRLVAYLLRKTLGWCDSEGNPVDAEVYATWKELEQKAGIGHSAIKAAIEEAIEKRFIECLHMGAAHSPGQAAFSALYRIRWDDADEYITDPERFDGFFSGNGNLTFIPNAFFDQLVPREKLSVIRVVGAIIRNTICWELKRGHRRQRVSMSLTELERRTKQHRETVSIGVKEALKSGYIKRDSEGVFHSDTAEQKAATYSLRWEGEAGSDEPVLNLERRDLEASLRKSDQENTPKIRPV
;
A
#
# COMPACT_ATOMS: atom_id res chain seq x y z
N MET A 1 21.39 -35.86 -6.96
CA MET A 1 20.74 -35.07 -5.89
C MET A 1 21.54 -33.80 -5.52
N ARG A 2 22.00 -32.98 -6.49
CA ARG A 2 22.73 -31.72 -6.22
C ARG A 2 21.97 -30.43 -6.63
N ASN A 3 20.81 -30.54 -7.30
CA ASN A 3 20.07 -29.37 -7.82
C ASN A 3 19.15 -28.64 -6.82
N SER A 4 18.82 -29.19 -5.64
CA SER A 4 17.83 -28.54 -4.74
C SER A 4 18.44 -27.46 -3.84
N ALA A 5 19.75 -27.49 -3.58
CA ALA A 5 20.44 -26.49 -2.77
C ALA A 5 20.79 -25.24 -3.59
N GLU A 6 21.38 -25.43 -4.78
CA GLU A 6 21.73 -24.33 -5.69
C GLU A 6 20.51 -23.56 -6.22
N GLN A 7 19.36 -24.23 -6.34
CA GLN A 7 18.11 -23.60 -6.77
C GLN A 7 17.47 -22.78 -5.63
N ARG A 8 17.59 -23.24 -4.37
CA ARG A 8 17.23 -22.46 -3.17
C ARG A 8 18.17 -21.29 -2.93
N ASP A 9 19.45 -21.45 -3.25
CA ASP A 9 20.44 -20.37 -3.14
C ASP A 9 20.25 -19.34 -4.25
N ARG A 10 19.86 -19.74 -5.48
CA ARG A 10 19.41 -18.81 -6.53
C ARG A 10 18.11 -18.07 -6.17
N GLU A 11 17.15 -18.73 -5.54
CA GLU A 11 15.92 -18.09 -5.06
C GLU A 11 16.17 -17.16 -3.85
N LYS A 12 17.11 -17.51 -2.96
CA LYS A 12 17.61 -16.62 -1.90
C LYS A 12 18.40 -15.44 -2.47
N LEU A 13 19.20 -15.61 -3.52
CA LEU A 13 19.89 -14.51 -4.18
C LEU A 13 18.92 -13.57 -4.92
N LYS A 14 17.81 -14.08 -5.47
CA LYS A 14 16.70 -13.23 -5.98
C LYS A 14 15.93 -12.49 -4.88
N SER A 15 16.13 -12.84 -3.61
CA SER A 15 15.55 -12.12 -2.46
C SER A 15 16.45 -11.00 -1.91
N ALA A 16 17.61 -10.75 -2.53
CA ALA A 16 18.60 -9.79 -2.06
C ALA A 16 18.84 -8.60 -3.00
N GLU A 17 18.08 -8.46 -4.09
CA GLU A 17 18.00 -7.16 -4.76
C GLU A 17 17.19 -6.23 -3.87
N ALA A 18 17.83 -5.15 -3.40
CA ALA A 18 17.17 -4.12 -2.61
C ALA A 18 15.95 -3.60 -3.37
N PHE A 19 14.84 -3.36 -2.67
CA PHE A 19 13.63 -2.79 -3.27
C PHE A 19 13.95 -1.45 -3.95
N GLN A 20 13.73 -1.36 -5.26
CA GLN A 20 14.14 -0.20 -6.08
C GLN A 20 13.09 0.93 -6.10
N GLY A 21 11.99 0.78 -5.36
CA GLY A 21 10.86 1.69 -5.36
C GLY A 21 9.60 1.05 -5.92
N PHE A 22 8.47 1.72 -5.71
CA PHE A 22 7.20 1.29 -6.28
C PHE A 22 7.12 1.64 -7.76
N PRO A 23 6.62 0.74 -8.62
CA PRO A 23 6.26 1.11 -9.99
C PRO A 23 5.23 2.24 -9.99
N ALA A 24 5.27 3.09 -11.02
CA ALA A 24 4.29 4.14 -11.19
C ALA A 24 2.86 3.55 -11.24
N PRO A 25 1.86 4.21 -10.62
CA PRO A 25 0.49 3.70 -10.52
C PRO A 25 -0.31 3.87 -11.83
N THR A 26 0.35 3.60 -12.96
CA THR A 26 -0.16 3.65 -14.34
C THR A 26 -0.09 2.28 -15.01
N SER A 27 0.67 1.34 -14.46
CA SER A 27 0.79 -0.03 -14.94
C SER A 27 1.00 -0.96 -13.74
N ASN A 28 0.24 -2.06 -13.64
CA ASN A 28 0.37 -3.07 -12.58
C ASN A 28 -0.10 -2.63 -11.17
N THR A 29 -1.35 -2.18 -11.06
CA THR A 29 -2.00 -1.77 -9.80
C THR A 29 -3.24 -2.61 -9.49
N LEU A 30 -3.54 -2.77 -8.21
CA LEU A 30 -4.78 -3.32 -7.68
C LEU A 30 -5.77 -2.18 -7.39
N ASN A 31 -7.02 -2.30 -7.84
CA ASN A 31 -8.07 -1.37 -7.47
C ASN A 31 -8.57 -1.68 -6.05
N THR A 32 -7.89 -1.11 -5.06
CA THR A 32 -8.03 -1.52 -3.65
C THR A 32 -9.12 -0.72 -2.94
N PRO A 33 -10.04 -1.36 -2.20
CA PRO A 33 -10.96 -0.66 -1.33
C PRO A 33 -10.24 0.21 -0.32
N ASN A 34 -10.63 1.49 -0.22
CA ASN A 34 -10.04 2.44 0.73
C ASN A 34 -10.16 1.95 2.19
N GLN A 35 -11.22 1.20 2.52
CA GLN A 35 -11.42 0.56 3.82
C GLN A 35 -10.30 -0.43 4.19
N PHE A 36 -9.51 -0.95 3.25
CA PHE A 36 -8.30 -1.70 3.61
C PHE A 36 -7.33 -0.82 4.40
N PHE A 37 -7.13 0.43 3.98
CA PHE A 37 -6.25 1.38 4.64
C PHE A 37 -6.89 2.07 5.84
N ASP A 38 -8.20 2.28 5.78
CA ASP A 38 -8.94 3.06 6.78
C ASP A 38 -9.44 2.19 7.96
N VAL A 39 -9.69 0.89 7.72
CA VAL A 39 -10.27 -0.05 8.70
C VAL A 39 -9.35 -1.25 8.97
N VAL A 40 -8.95 -1.99 7.95
CA VAL A 40 -8.21 -3.25 8.16
C VAL A 40 -6.82 -2.97 8.73
N LEU A 41 -6.06 -2.12 8.05
CA LEU A 41 -4.66 -1.86 8.35
C LEU A 41 -4.41 -1.23 9.74
N PRO A 42 -5.19 -0.23 10.20
CA PRO A 42 -4.96 0.41 11.50
C PRO A 42 -5.44 -0.43 12.69
N TYR A 43 -6.47 -1.26 12.49
CA TYR A 43 -7.19 -1.91 13.59
C TYR A 43 -7.00 -3.42 13.68
N SER A 44 -6.18 -4.03 12.82
CA SER A 44 -6.02 -5.50 12.79
C SER A 44 -4.60 -5.97 13.09
N SER A 45 -4.49 -7.24 13.49
CA SER A 45 -3.19 -7.90 13.65
C SER A 45 -2.47 -8.05 12.32
N ARG A 46 -1.15 -8.31 12.39
CA ARG A 46 -0.33 -8.54 11.19
C ARG A 46 -0.83 -9.73 10.35
N GLY A 47 -1.28 -10.80 11.01
CA GLY A 47 -1.78 -11.99 10.32
C GLY A 47 -3.04 -11.66 9.52
N THR A 48 -3.98 -10.94 10.13
CA THR A 48 -5.23 -10.51 9.49
C THR A 48 -5.01 -9.54 8.35
N VAL A 49 -4.14 -8.53 8.53
CA VAL A 49 -3.75 -7.62 7.44
C VAL A 49 -3.19 -8.39 6.25
N ARG A 50 -2.31 -9.37 6.50
CA ARG A 50 -1.72 -10.22 5.45
C ARG A 50 -2.76 -11.10 4.76
N LEU A 51 -3.68 -11.69 5.52
CA LEU A 51 -4.76 -12.52 5.00
C LEU A 51 -5.68 -11.73 4.07
N VAL A 52 -6.18 -10.58 4.55
CA VAL A 52 -7.09 -9.73 3.78
C VAL A 52 -6.40 -9.17 2.54
N ALA A 53 -5.15 -8.72 2.68
CA ALA A 53 -4.34 -8.28 1.54
C ALA A 53 -4.16 -9.37 0.47
N TYR A 54 -3.87 -10.60 0.89
CA TYR A 54 -3.76 -11.75 -0.01
C TYR A 54 -5.08 -12.03 -0.75
N LEU A 55 -6.20 -12.04 -0.03
CA LEU A 55 -7.52 -12.29 -0.61
C LEU A 55 -7.94 -11.18 -1.56
N LEU A 56 -7.73 -9.90 -1.22
CA LEU A 56 -7.96 -8.77 -2.12
C LEU A 56 -7.12 -8.89 -3.39
N ARG A 57 -5.83 -9.22 -3.25
CA ARG A 57 -4.91 -9.38 -4.39
C ARG A 57 -5.29 -10.55 -5.29
N LYS A 58 -5.84 -11.63 -4.74
CA LYS A 58 -6.35 -12.78 -5.48
C LYS A 58 -7.66 -12.47 -6.20
N THR A 59 -8.57 -11.80 -5.50
CA THR A 59 -9.91 -11.49 -5.99
C THR A 59 -9.85 -10.38 -7.05
N LEU A 60 -9.31 -9.23 -6.70
CA LEU A 60 -9.37 -8.02 -7.56
C LEU A 60 -8.17 -7.89 -8.51
N GLY A 61 -7.19 -8.78 -8.38
CA GLY A 61 -5.94 -8.69 -9.14
C GLY A 61 -5.97 -9.31 -10.52
N TRP A 62 -7.07 -9.98 -10.87
CA TRP A 62 -7.30 -10.60 -12.16
C TRP A 62 -8.74 -10.27 -12.56
N CYS A 63 -8.90 -9.50 -13.63
CA CYS A 63 -10.21 -9.21 -14.19
C CYS A 63 -10.39 -9.98 -15.49
N ASP A 64 -11.62 -10.42 -15.76
CA ASP A 64 -12.01 -10.95 -17.06
C ASP A 64 -12.07 -9.83 -18.12
N SER A 65 -12.50 -10.17 -19.33
CA SER A 65 -12.64 -9.20 -20.44
C SER A 65 -13.66 -8.09 -20.18
N GLU A 66 -14.54 -8.25 -19.19
CA GLU A 66 -15.55 -7.26 -18.80
C GLU A 66 -15.10 -6.40 -17.62
N GLY A 67 -13.91 -6.67 -17.06
CA GLY A 67 -13.38 -5.94 -15.92
C GLY A 67 -13.86 -6.48 -14.57
N ASN A 68 -14.54 -7.63 -14.54
CA ASN A 68 -15.00 -8.26 -13.31
C ASN A 68 -13.91 -9.17 -12.72
N PRO A 69 -13.77 -9.25 -11.39
CA PRO A 69 -12.94 -10.26 -10.72
C PRO A 69 -13.19 -11.67 -11.27
N VAL A 70 -12.15 -12.33 -11.78
CA VAL A 70 -12.27 -13.69 -12.34
C VAL A 70 -12.66 -14.70 -11.26
N ASP A 71 -12.12 -14.54 -10.05
CA ASP A 71 -12.36 -15.42 -8.91
C ASP A 71 -12.84 -14.60 -7.70
N ALA A 72 -14.16 -14.47 -7.51
CA ALA A 72 -14.75 -13.84 -6.32
C ALA A 72 -14.52 -14.66 -5.03
N GLU A 73 -14.29 -15.96 -5.18
CA GLU A 73 -14.05 -16.91 -4.12
C GLU A 73 -12.64 -17.48 -4.24
N VAL A 74 -11.92 -17.52 -3.12
CA VAL A 74 -10.50 -17.89 -3.08
C VAL A 74 -10.33 -19.12 -2.22
N TYR A 75 -9.93 -20.22 -2.85
CA TYR A 75 -9.38 -21.35 -2.13
C TYR A 75 -8.01 -20.98 -1.56
N ALA A 76 -7.83 -21.17 -0.26
CA ALA A 76 -6.57 -20.90 0.42
C ALA A 76 -6.12 -22.12 1.22
N THR A 77 -4.99 -22.68 0.83
CA THR A 77 -4.28 -23.67 1.65
C THR A 77 -3.43 -22.98 2.72
N TRP A 78 -3.16 -23.66 3.84
CA TRP A 78 -2.22 -23.14 4.85
C TRP A 78 -0.84 -22.84 4.24
N LYS A 79 -0.36 -23.72 3.35
CA LYS A 79 0.90 -23.52 2.63
C LYS A 79 0.91 -22.23 1.82
N GLU A 80 -0.20 -21.88 1.15
CA GLU A 80 -0.29 -20.61 0.42
C GLU A 80 -0.33 -19.41 1.35
N LEU A 81 -1.02 -19.50 2.48
CA LEU A 81 -1.04 -18.43 3.48
C LEU A 81 0.35 -18.20 4.08
N GLU A 82 1.16 -19.24 4.25
CA GLU A 82 2.56 -19.10 4.67
C GLU A 82 3.43 -18.49 3.58
N GLN A 83 3.39 -19.07 2.38
CA GLN A 83 4.37 -18.76 1.33
C GLN A 83 4.03 -17.48 0.56
N LYS A 84 2.74 -17.20 0.35
CA LYS A 84 2.26 -16.06 -0.46
C LYS A 84 1.77 -14.92 0.41
N ALA A 85 0.93 -15.19 1.42
CA ALA A 85 0.47 -14.15 2.34
C ALA A 85 1.51 -13.80 3.42
N GLY A 86 2.50 -14.67 3.65
CA GLY A 86 3.54 -14.45 4.64
C GLY A 86 3.08 -14.68 6.08
N ILE A 87 1.95 -15.36 6.32
CA ILE A 87 1.43 -15.59 7.67
C ILE A 87 2.20 -16.75 8.30
N GLY A 88 2.75 -16.57 9.50
CA GLY A 88 3.41 -17.68 10.20
C GLY A 88 2.41 -18.78 10.53
N HIS A 89 2.81 -20.06 10.41
CA HIS A 89 1.95 -21.24 10.61
C HIS A 89 1.01 -21.13 11.82
N SER A 90 1.58 -20.83 12.99
CA SER A 90 0.83 -20.73 14.25
C SER A 90 -0.13 -19.54 14.33
N ALA A 91 0.01 -18.55 13.47
CA ALA A 91 -0.82 -17.36 13.43
C ALA A 91 -1.97 -17.45 12.42
N ILE A 92 -2.00 -18.46 11.54
CA ILE A 92 -3.01 -18.61 10.48
C ILE A 92 -4.41 -18.68 11.08
N LYS A 93 -4.60 -19.56 12.07
CA LYS A 93 -5.91 -19.76 12.70
C LYS A 93 -6.44 -18.46 13.33
N ALA A 94 -5.63 -17.80 14.16
CA ALA A 94 -6.01 -16.55 14.80
C ALA A 94 -6.28 -15.42 13.79
N ALA A 95 -5.54 -15.38 12.69
CA ALA A 95 -5.76 -14.40 11.62
C ALA A 95 -7.11 -14.61 10.90
N ILE A 96 -7.49 -15.87 10.66
CA ILE A 96 -8.78 -16.20 10.05
C ILE A 96 -9.92 -15.85 11.01
N GLU A 97 -9.80 -16.24 12.29
CA GLU A 97 -10.80 -15.96 13.32
C GLU A 97 -11.03 -14.44 13.46
N GLU A 98 -9.96 -13.65 13.60
CA GLU A 98 -10.07 -12.19 13.67
C GLU A 98 -10.68 -11.59 12.39
N ALA A 99 -10.32 -12.10 11.20
CA ALA A 99 -10.85 -11.59 9.94
C ALA A 99 -12.35 -11.84 9.76
N ILE A 100 -12.84 -12.99 10.24
CA ILE A 100 -14.27 -13.33 10.25
C ILE A 100 -15.00 -12.51 11.31
N GLU A 101 -14.47 -12.42 12.53
CA GLU A 101 -15.05 -11.65 13.63
C GLU A 101 -15.22 -10.17 13.26
N LYS A 102 -14.22 -9.60 12.58
CA LYS A 102 -14.24 -8.21 12.07
C LYS A 102 -14.93 -8.06 10.73
N ARG A 103 -15.54 -9.13 10.21
CA ARG A 103 -16.39 -9.10 9.01
C ARG A 103 -15.64 -8.60 7.76
N PHE A 104 -14.34 -8.87 7.67
CA PHE A 104 -13.56 -8.59 6.46
C PHE A 104 -13.73 -9.68 5.41
N ILE A 105 -13.95 -10.92 5.86
CA ILE A 105 -14.06 -12.10 5.01
C ILE A 105 -15.20 -12.97 5.48
N GLU A 106 -15.65 -13.84 4.58
CA GLU A 106 -16.54 -14.94 4.91
C GLU A 106 -15.83 -16.26 4.64
N CYS A 107 -16.00 -17.23 5.54
CA CYS A 107 -15.61 -18.60 5.30
C CYS A 107 -16.81 -19.37 4.76
N LEU A 108 -16.79 -19.68 3.46
CA LEU A 108 -17.82 -20.46 2.81
C LEU A 108 -17.65 -21.95 3.11
N HIS A 109 -16.40 -22.38 3.27
CA HIS A 109 -16.07 -23.76 3.59
C HIS A 109 -14.78 -23.85 4.40
N MET A 110 -14.84 -24.45 5.59
CA MET A 110 -13.65 -24.71 6.40
C MET A 110 -12.93 -25.94 5.85
N GLY A 111 -11.68 -25.75 5.43
CA GLY A 111 -10.83 -26.83 4.94
C GLY A 111 -10.52 -27.87 6.03
N ALA A 112 -10.33 -29.12 5.63
CA ALA A 112 -9.95 -30.21 6.53
C ALA A 112 -8.56 -30.76 6.15
N ALA A 113 -7.76 -31.07 7.17
CA ALA A 113 -6.52 -31.80 7.00
C ALA A 113 -6.80 -33.26 6.61
N HIS A 114 -5.80 -33.93 6.04
CA HIS A 114 -5.91 -35.34 5.70
C HIS A 114 -6.15 -36.18 6.96
N SER A 115 -7.22 -36.99 6.96
CA SER A 115 -7.52 -37.97 8.00
C SER A 115 -7.76 -39.35 7.36
N PRO A 116 -7.61 -40.47 8.09
CA PRO A 116 -7.83 -41.79 7.51
C PRO A 116 -9.23 -41.90 6.88
N GLY A 117 -9.28 -42.10 5.55
CA GLY A 117 -10.53 -42.21 4.80
C GLY A 117 -11.13 -40.89 4.29
N GLN A 118 -10.53 -39.73 4.57
CA GLN A 118 -10.95 -38.44 4.01
C GLN A 118 -9.77 -37.70 3.37
N ALA A 119 -9.94 -37.32 2.11
CA ALA A 119 -8.98 -36.47 1.41
C ALA A 119 -8.97 -35.07 2.03
N ALA A 120 -7.77 -34.46 2.11
CA ALA A 120 -7.66 -33.07 2.52
C ALA A 120 -8.30 -32.16 1.47
N PHE A 121 -8.93 -31.09 1.91
CA PHE A 121 -9.45 -30.05 1.02
C PHE A 121 -9.20 -28.67 1.61
N SER A 122 -8.99 -27.70 0.71
CA SER A 122 -8.67 -26.32 1.07
C SER A 122 -9.89 -25.60 1.62
N ALA A 123 -9.65 -24.63 2.50
CA ALA A 123 -10.71 -23.73 2.92
C ALA A 123 -11.06 -22.76 1.78
N LEU A 124 -12.34 -22.41 1.67
CA LEU A 124 -12.87 -21.46 0.70
C LEU A 124 -13.30 -20.19 1.43
N TYR A 125 -12.73 -19.08 1.01
CA TYR A 125 -13.03 -17.76 1.58
C TYR A 125 -13.46 -16.80 0.47
N ARG A 126 -14.23 -15.78 0.84
CA ARG A 126 -14.44 -14.61 -0.01
C ARG A 126 -14.27 -13.32 0.78
N ILE A 127 -13.97 -12.24 0.09
CA ILE A 127 -14.07 -10.90 0.67
C ILE A 127 -15.55 -10.65 0.98
N ARG A 128 -15.83 -10.11 2.18
CA ARG A 128 -17.19 -9.71 2.53
C ARG A 128 -17.45 -8.35 1.91
N TRP A 129 -18.41 -8.29 0.99
CA TRP A 129 -18.88 -7.04 0.41
C TRP A 129 -20.15 -6.60 1.14
N ASP A 130 -20.28 -5.30 1.37
CA ASP A 130 -21.45 -4.65 1.92
C ASP A 130 -22.14 -3.88 0.78
N ASP A 131 -23.35 -4.32 0.46
CA ASP A 131 -24.21 -3.74 -0.58
C ASP A 131 -25.12 -2.62 -0.04
N ALA A 132 -24.94 -2.21 1.21
CA ALA A 132 -25.58 -1.02 1.73
C ALA A 132 -25.04 0.26 1.06
N ASP A 133 -25.88 1.28 0.96
CA ASP A 133 -25.53 2.58 0.37
C ASP A 133 -24.61 3.45 1.27
N GLU A 134 -24.18 2.96 2.44
CA GLU A 134 -23.34 3.70 3.39
C GLU A 134 -21.86 3.27 3.34
N TYR A 135 -20.95 4.21 3.10
CA TYR A 135 -19.51 3.95 3.18
C TYR A 135 -19.02 4.03 4.65
N ILE A 136 -18.87 2.87 5.30
CA ILE A 136 -18.52 2.77 6.72
C ILE A 136 -17.00 2.59 6.92
N THR A 137 -16.40 3.44 7.77
CA THR A 137 -14.96 3.33 8.18
C THR A 137 -14.77 3.15 9.68
N ASP A 138 -15.87 3.14 10.44
CA ASP A 138 -15.85 2.82 11.86
C ASP A 138 -15.70 1.30 12.04
N PRO A 139 -14.63 0.79 12.68
CA PRO A 139 -14.41 -0.63 12.85
C PRO A 139 -15.54 -1.36 13.59
N GLU A 140 -16.25 -0.69 14.50
CA GLU A 140 -17.33 -1.31 15.27
C GLU A 140 -18.57 -1.55 14.41
N ARG A 141 -18.85 -0.63 13.49
CA ARG A 141 -20.00 -0.66 12.57
C ARG A 141 -19.70 -1.35 11.23
N PHE A 142 -18.43 -1.59 10.93
CA PHE A 142 -18.00 -2.15 9.65
C PHE A 142 -18.65 -3.52 9.40
N ASP A 143 -19.36 -3.71 8.28
CA ASP A 143 -20.02 -4.99 7.94
C ASP A 143 -19.62 -5.54 6.58
N GLY A 144 -18.45 -5.12 6.08
CA GLY A 144 -17.95 -5.52 4.77
C GLY A 144 -17.38 -4.34 4.01
N PHE A 145 -16.66 -4.66 2.93
CA PHE A 145 -16.15 -3.65 2.01
C PHE A 145 -17.29 -3.11 1.17
N PHE A 146 -17.39 -1.80 1.07
CA PHE A 146 -18.41 -1.12 0.27
C PHE A 146 -18.33 -1.56 -1.19
N SER A 147 -19.44 -2.06 -1.75
CA SER A 147 -19.51 -2.56 -3.12
C SER A 147 -19.88 -1.47 -4.16
N GLY A 148 -20.36 -0.32 -3.70
CA GLY A 148 -20.77 0.78 -4.58
C GLY A 148 -19.60 1.45 -5.33
N ASN A 149 -19.95 2.24 -6.34
CA ASN A 149 -18.95 2.92 -7.19
C ASN A 149 -18.15 3.98 -6.42
N GLY A 150 -16.83 4.02 -6.67
CA GLY A 150 -15.91 4.95 -6.03
C GLY A 150 -15.20 4.34 -4.81
N ASN A 151 -14.49 5.15 -4.04
CA ASN A 151 -13.77 4.71 -2.83
C ASN A 151 -12.73 3.59 -3.03
N LEU A 152 -12.15 3.50 -4.23
CA LEU A 152 -11.05 2.61 -4.55
C LEU A 152 -9.77 3.42 -4.84
N THR A 153 -8.61 2.83 -4.59
CA THR A 153 -7.30 3.40 -4.95
C THR A 153 -6.50 2.42 -5.80
N PHE A 154 -5.86 2.93 -6.85
CA PHE A 154 -4.92 2.16 -7.69
C PHE A 154 -3.58 1.95 -6.97
N ILE A 155 -3.50 0.91 -6.16
CA ILE A 155 -2.31 0.62 -5.36
C ILE A 155 -1.36 -0.28 -6.15
N PRO A 156 -0.06 0.06 -6.29
CA PRO A 156 0.93 -0.80 -6.91
C PRO A 156 0.92 -2.23 -6.35
N ASN A 157 0.91 -3.24 -7.23
CA ASN A 157 0.90 -4.64 -6.83
C ASN A 157 2.08 -5.02 -5.91
N ALA A 158 3.23 -4.34 -6.06
CA ALA A 158 4.38 -4.48 -5.17
C ALA A 158 4.07 -4.26 -3.68
N PHE A 159 3.06 -3.45 -3.35
CA PHE A 159 2.61 -3.29 -1.96
C PHE A 159 2.08 -4.62 -1.40
N PHE A 160 1.25 -5.32 -2.18
CA PHE A 160 0.66 -6.61 -1.79
C PHE A 160 1.61 -7.80 -1.97
N ASP A 161 2.44 -7.75 -3.01
CA ASP A 161 3.26 -8.90 -3.44
C ASP A 161 4.64 -8.93 -2.74
N GLN A 162 5.17 -7.77 -2.33
CA GLN A 162 6.52 -7.65 -1.75
C GLN A 162 6.49 -7.11 -0.32
N LEU A 163 5.77 -6.02 -0.06
CA LEU A 163 5.80 -5.35 1.23
C LEU A 163 4.99 -6.10 2.29
N VAL A 164 3.67 -6.25 2.10
CA VAL A 164 2.76 -6.83 3.10
C VAL A 164 3.19 -8.22 3.60
N PRO A 165 3.60 -9.18 2.74
CA PRO A 165 3.96 -10.53 3.18
C PRO A 165 5.25 -10.60 3.99
N ARG A 166 6.15 -9.62 3.82
CA ARG A 166 7.53 -9.70 4.34
C ARG A 166 7.75 -8.78 5.54
N GLU A 167 7.14 -7.60 5.53
CA GLU A 167 7.46 -6.54 6.48
C GLU A 167 6.71 -6.61 7.81
N LYS A 168 7.25 -5.93 8.83
CA LYS A 168 6.58 -5.76 10.12
C LYS A 168 5.34 -4.87 9.98
N LEU A 169 4.37 -5.04 10.87
CA LEU A 169 3.12 -4.28 10.83
C LEU A 169 3.34 -2.76 10.92
N SER A 170 4.33 -2.29 11.68
CA SER A 170 4.72 -0.88 11.75
C SER A 170 5.13 -0.32 10.38
N VAL A 171 5.94 -1.06 9.62
CA VAL A 171 6.35 -0.68 8.25
C VAL A 171 5.14 -0.69 7.32
N ILE A 172 4.32 -1.74 7.35
CA ILE A 172 3.11 -1.85 6.51
C ILE A 172 2.18 -0.67 6.77
N ARG A 173 1.95 -0.31 8.03
CA ARG A 173 1.08 0.82 8.41
C ARG A 173 1.64 2.17 7.95
N VAL A 174 2.94 2.41 8.17
CA VAL A 174 3.60 3.65 7.71
C VAL A 174 3.51 3.79 6.20
N VAL A 175 3.92 2.77 5.45
CA VAL A 175 3.91 2.84 3.98
C VAL A 175 2.48 2.86 3.45
N GLY A 176 1.57 2.09 4.05
CA GLY A 176 0.14 2.08 3.76
C GLY A 176 -0.52 3.46 3.95
N ALA A 177 -0.17 4.17 5.02
CA ALA A 177 -0.65 5.53 5.26
C ALA A 177 -0.14 6.50 4.18
N ILE A 178 1.14 6.43 3.83
CA ILE A 178 1.72 7.30 2.80
C ILE A 178 1.08 6.98 1.44
N ILE A 179 1.01 5.71 1.01
CA ILE A 179 0.49 5.33 -0.30
C ILE A 179 -0.98 5.71 -0.50
N ARG A 180 -1.80 5.52 0.54
CA ARG A 180 -3.20 5.92 0.56
C ARG A 180 -3.39 7.43 0.40
N ASN A 181 -2.47 8.24 0.95
CA ASN A 181 -2.55 9.70 0.84
C ASN A 181 -1.88 10.23 -0.43
N THR A 182 -0.89 9.53 -0.99
CA THR A 182 -0.23 9.91 -2.23
C THR A 182 -1.10 9.65 -3.46
N ILE A 183 -1.71 8.46 -3.58
CA ILE A 183 -2.38 8.05 -4.83
C ILE A 183 -3.84 8.51 -4.91
N CYS A 184 -4.53 8.56 -3.77
CA CYS A 184 -6.00 8.63 -3.74
C CYS A 184 -6.59 10.05 -3.80
N TRP A 185 -5.77 11.10 -3.92
CA TRP A 185 -6.27 12.48 -4.00
C TRP A 185 -6.14 13.03 -5.41
N GLU A 186 -7.25 13.04 -6.15
CA GLU A 186 -7.44 13.88 -7.32
C GLU A 186 -7.68 15.33 -6.86
N LEU A 187 -6.88 16.26 -7.39
CA LEU A 187 -7.16 17.70 -7.28
C LEU A 187 -8.51 17.99 -7.97
N LYS A 188 -9.20 19.06 -7.55
CA LYS A 188 -10.52 19.50 -8.06
C LYS A 188 -10.68 19.58 -9.59
N ARG A 189 -9.60 19.44 -10.36
CA ARG A 189 -9.57 19.47 -11.85
C ARG A 189 -9.10 18.14 -12.48
N GLY A 190 -9.18 17.02 -11.78
CA GLY A 190 -8.86 15.69 -12.34
C GLY A 190 -7.36 15.35 -12.43
N HIS A 191 -6.49 16.16 -11.82
CA HIS A 191 -5.06 15.84 -11.73
C HIS A 191 -4.77 15.09 -10.44
N ARG A 192 -4.11 13.93 -10.51
CA ARG A 192 -3.64 13.21 -9.30
C ARG A 192 -2.50 13.99 -8.63
N ARG A 193 -2.53 14.15 -7.30
CA ARG A 193 -1.36 14.64 -6.54
C ARG A 193 -0.22 13.63 -6.72
N GLN A 194 0.87 14.04 -7.35
CA GLN A 194 1.98 13.10 -7.62
C GLN A 194 2.92 12.93 -6.42
N ARG A 195 2.92 13.86 -5.47
CA ARG A 195 3.81 13.83 -4.30
C ARG A 195 3.05 14.30 -3.05
N VAL A 196 2.93 13.39 -2.09
CA VAL A 196 2.52 13.70 -0.72
C VAL A 196 3.66 13.30 0.18
N SER A 197 4.13 14.26 0.96
CA SER A 197 5.10 14.06 2.01
C SER A 197 4.37 14.15 3.35
N MET A 198 4.64 13.24 4.27
CA MET A 198 3.99 13.20 5.58
C MET A 198 5.03 13.31 6.69
N SER A 199 4.72 14.07 7.72
CA SER A 199 5.49 14.13 8.97
C SER A 199 5.18 12.94 9.88
N LEU A 200 6.02 12.73 10.91
CA LEU A 200 5.75 11.71 11.95
C LEU A 200 4.39 11.91 12.62
N THR A 201 4.02 13.15 12.93
CA THR A 201 2.76 13.47 13.61
C THR A 201 1.55 13.10 12.75
N GLU A 202 1.63 13.33 11.43
CA GLU A 202 0.57 12.91 10.52
C GLU A 202 0.49 11.39 10.39
N LEU A 203 1.64 10.71 10.38
CA LEU A 203 1.71 9.26 10.36
C LEU A 203 1.12 8.65 11.64
N GLU A 204 1.39 9.20 12.83
CA GLU A 204 0.76 8.78 14.10
C GLU A 204 -0.76 8.81 14.01
N ARG A 205 -1.32 9.95 13.57
CA ARG A 205 -2.77 10.12 13.46
C ARG A 205 -3.41 9.15 12.45
N ARG A 206 -2.73 8.88 11.34
CA ARG A 206 -3.24 8.04 10.24
C ARG A 206 -3.12 6.55 10.53
N THR A 207 -2.00 6.14 11.12
CA THR A 207 -1.74 4.73 11.46
C THR A 207 -2.41 4.28 12.76
N LYS A 208 -2.89 5.24 13.56
CA LYS A 208 -3.43 5.01 14.92
C LYS A 208 -2.38 4.34 15.82
N GLN A 209 -1.12 4.74 15.67
CA GLN A 209 0.00 4.22 16.45
C GLN A 209 0.68 5.32 17.23
N HIS A 210 1.32 4.94 18.34
CA HIS A 210 2.16 5.84 19.12
C HIS A 210 3.43 6.23 18.34
N ARG A 211 3.93 7.43 18.63
CA ARG A 211 5.11 8.04 18.02
C ARG A 211 6.32 7.12 17.91
N GLU A 212 6.61 6.37 18.97
CA GLU A 212 7.75 5.47 18.99
C GLU A 212 7.63 4.34 17.96
N THR A 213 6.47 3.70 17.87
CA THR A 213 6.19 2.65 16.88
C THR A 213 6.25 3.20 15.46
N VAL A 214 5.71 4.39 15.23
CA VAL A 214 5.79 5.07 13.93
C VAL A 214 7.23 5.37 13.58
N SER A 215 8.01 5.93 14.51
CA SER A 215 9.43 6.25 14.30
C SER A 215 10.26 5.01 13.93
N ILE A 216 10.03 3.87 14.61
CA ILE A 216 10.65 2.58 14.25
C ILE A 216 10.23 2.17 12.83
N GLY A 217 8.93 2.23 12.52
CA GLY A 217 8.39 1.92 11.19
C GLY A 217 8.99 2.79 10.08
N VAL A 218 9.13 4.10 10.30
CA VAL A 218 9.77 5.03 9.35
C VAL A 218 11.23 4.66 9.13
N LYS A 219 12.00 4.41 10.21
CA LYS A 219 13.42 4.03 10.10
C LYS A 219 13.60 2.74 9.30
N GLU A 220 12.79 1.72 9.57
CA GLU A 220 12.82 0.46 8.83
C GLU A 220 12.38 0.64 7.37
N ALA A 221 11.32 1.41 7.11
CA ALA A 221 10.84 1.68 5.76
C ALA A 221 11.86 2.45 4.90
N LEU A 222 12.62 3.39 5.50
CA LEU A 222 13.74 4.08 4.85
C LEU A 222 14.86 3.09 4.51
N LYS A 223 15.25 2.25 5.48
CA LYS A 223 16.30 1.25 5.31
C LYS A 223 15.96 0.24 4.19
N SER A 224 14.70 -0.19 4.12
CA SER A 224 14.22 -1.12 3.10
C SER A 224 13.93 -0.44 1.76
N GLY A 225 14.02 0.89 1.66
CA GLY A 225 13.86 1.62 0.40
C GLY A 225 12.40 1.83 -0.05
N TYR A 226 11.40 1.57 0.80
CA TYR A 226 9.99 1.81 0.43
C TYR A 226 9.62 3.29 0.42
N ILE A 227 10.31 4.08 1.26
CA ILE A 227 10.09 5.51 1.41
C ILE A 227 11.41 6.26 1.32
N LYS A 228 11.33 7.57 1.11
CA LYS A 228 12.45 8.50 1.17
C LYS A 228 12.09 9.67 2.08
N ARG A 229 13.12 10.38 2.55
CA ARG A 229 12.94 11.64 3.27
C ARG A 229 13.00 12.77 2.24
N ASP A 230 11.97 13.61 2.20
CA ASP A 230 11.94 14.76 1.29
C ASP A 230 12.52 16.01 1.93
N SER A 231 12.36 16.16 3.25
CA SER A 231 12.92 17.27 4.01
C SER A 231 13.46 16.81 5.36
N GLU A 232 14.58 17.41 5.76
CA GLU A 232 15.10 17.26 7.11
C GLU A 232 14.31 18.13 8.08
N GLY A 233 14.14 17.63 9.30
CA GLY A 233 13.52 18.42 10.36
C GLY A 233 14.49 19.48 10.87
N VAL A 234 14.00 20.69 11.09
CA VAL A 234 14.78 21.80 11.64
C VAL A 234 14.34 22.03 13.08
N PHE A 235 15.28 21.88 14.00
CA PHE A 235 15.10 22.33 15.37
C PHE A 235 15.63 23.76 15.48
N HIS A 236 14.77 24.69 15.85
CA HIS A 236 15.11 26.08 16.06
C HIS A 236 14.52 26.57 17.39
N SER A 237 15.16 27.56 18.01
CA SER A 237 14.66 28.16 19.25
C SER A 237 13.35 28.92 19.02
N ASP A 238 13.19 29.54 17.85
CA ASP A 238 11.91 30.07 17.38
C ASP A 238 11.03 28.95 16.83
N THR A 239 9.85 28.76 17.44
CA THR A 239 8.83 27.81 17.02
C THR A 239 8.34 28.01 15.59
N ALA A 240 8.35 29.25 15.06
CA ALA A 240 7.92 29.52 13.69
C ALA A 240 8.89 28.97 12.63
N GLU A 241 10.15 28.78 13.01
CA GLU A 241 11.20 28.24 12.14
C GLU A 241 11.38 26.72 12.30
N GLN A 242 10.72 26.11 13.29
CA GLN A 242 10.73 24.67 13.46
C GLN A 242 9.99 23.99 12.30
N LYS A 243 10.64 23.00 11.68
CA LYS A 243 10.06 22.22 10.59
C LYS A 243 10.14 20.75 10.90
N ALA A 244 9.04 20.03 10.72
CA ALA A 244 9.04 18.59 10.85
C ALA A 244 9.70 17.95 9.62
N ALA A 245 10.47 16.89 9.83
CA ALA A 245 10.92 16.04 8.72
C ALA A 245 9.71 15.43 8.01
N THR A 246 9.78 15.32 6.68
CA THR A 246 8.71 14.75 5.86
C THR A 246 9.19 13.59 5.01
N TYR A 247 8.29 12.64 4.75
CA TYR A 247 8.59 11.39 4.05
C TYR A 247 7.57 11.09 2.96
N SER A 248 8.02 10.63 1.80
CA SER A 248 7.17 10.14 0.70
C SER A 248 7.52 8.72 0.30
N LEU A 249 6.70 8.13 -0.57
CA LEU A 249 7.09 6.89 -1.25
C LEU A 249 8.36 7.10 -2.07
N ARG A 250 9.13 6.04 -2.20
CA ARG A 250 10.15 5.92 -3.25
C ARG A 250 9.50 5.32 -4.48
N TRP A 251 9.52 6.03 -5.60
CA TRP A 251 9.10 5.51 -6.89
C TRP A 251 10.29 4.91 -7.64
N GLU A 252 10.04 3.87 -8.43
CA GLU A 252 11.06 3.27 -9.30
C GLU A 252 11.57 4.30 -10.32
N GLY A 253 12.88 4.30 -10.57
CA GLY A 253 13.52 5.23 -11.51
C GLY A 253 13.71 6.65 -10.97
N GLU A 254 13.26 6.98 -9.76
CA GLU A 254 13.71 8.20 -9.08
C GLU A 254 15.19 8.02 -8.68
N ALA A 255 16.09 8.68 -9.40
CA ALA A 255 17.49 8.76 -9.01
C ALA A 255 17.56 9.29 -7.58
N GLY A 256 18.20 8.53 -6.69
CA GLY A 256 18.40 8.88 -5.29
C GLY A 256 19.19 10.18 -5.20
N SER A 257 18.48 11.29 -5.18
CA SER A 257 19.03 12.61 -4.95
C SER A 257 18.61 13.01 -3.55
N ASP A 258 19.57 12.99 -2.63
CA ASP A 258 19.55 13.76 -1.39
C ASP A 258 19.67 15.28 -1.70
N GLU A 259 19.01 15.77 -2.76
CA GLU A 259 18.87 17.21 -2.99
C GLU A 259 17.49 17.67 -2.52
N PRO A 260 17.43 18.70 -1.65
CA PRO A 260 16.17 19.23 -1.14
C PRO A 260 15.30 19.73 -2.30
N VAL A 261 14.06 19.25 -2.35
CA VAL A 261 13.03 19.54 -3.37
C VAL A 261 12.48 20.96 -3.19
N LEU A 262 13.33 21.96 -3.37
CA LEU A 262 12.94 23.37 -3.51
C LEU A 262 13.09 23.87 -4.96
N ASN A 263 13.58 23.03 -5.87
CA ASN A 263 13.97 23.47 -7.22
C ASN A 263 13.03 23.07 -8.37
N LEU A 264 12.01 22.22 -8.16
CA LEU A 264 11.05 21.90 -9.22
C LEU A 264 9.98 22.99 -9.40
N GLU A 265 9.42 23.51 -8.30
CA GLU A 265 8.47 24.63 -8.37
C GLU A 265 9.13 25.92 -8.88
N ARG A 266 10.41 26.16 -8.55
CA ARG A 266 11.17 27.31 -9.11
C ARG A 266 11.47 27.15 -10.59
N ARG A 267 11.84 25.96 -11.07
CA ARG A 267 12.12 25.73 -12.49
C ARG A 267 10.86 25.84 -13.35
N ASP A 268 9.72 25.36 -12.86
CA ASP A 268 8.45 25.46 -13.60
C ASP A 268 7.90 26.90 -13.57
N LEU A 269 8.11 27.64 -12.48
CA LEU A 269 7.76 29.06 -12.39
C LEU A 269 8.69 29.93 -13.26
N GLU A 270 10.00 29.68 -13.26
CA GLU A 270 10.97 30.37 -14.12
C GLU A 270 10.76 30.04 -15.61
N ALA A 271 10.40 28.80 -15.94
CA ALA A 271 10.04 28.41 -17.31
C ALA A 271 8.73 29.05 -17.76
N SER A 272 7.77 29.25 -16.85
CA SER A 272 6.51 29.94 -17.13
C SER A 272 6.70 31.45 -17.28
N LEU A 273 7.54 32.07 -16.45
CA LEU A 273 7.91 33.49 -16.54
C LEU A 273 8.70 33.80 -17.82
N ARG A 274 9.60 32.91 -18.25
CA ARG A 274 10.31 33.07 -19.54
C ARG A 274 9.41 32.96 -20.76
N LYS A 275 8.30 32.21 -20.68
CA LYS A 275 7.31 32.12 -21.76
C LYS A 275 6.44 33.37 -21.85
N SER A 276 6.07 33.99 -20.72
CA SER A 276 5.30 35.23 -20.72
C SER A 276 6.09 36.43 -21.27
N ASP A 277 7.42 36.45 -21.08
CA ASP A 277 8.26 37.54 -21.59
C ASP A 277 8.50 37.44 -23.11
N GLN A 278 8.44 36.25 -23.71
CA GLN A 278 8.58 36.09 -25.16
C GLN A 278 7.31 36.43 -25.96
N GLU A 279 6.12 36.29 -25.37
CA GLU A 279 4.85 36.60 -26.04
C GLU A 279 4.50 38.10 -26.04
N ASN A 280 5.19 38.92 -25.25
CA ASN A 280 4.87 40.35 -25.07
C ASN A 280 5.77 41.31 -25.88
N THR A 281 6.59 40.79 -26.80
CA THR A 281 7.40 41.66 -27.69
C THR A 281 6.52 42.25 -28.80
N PRO A 282 6.33 43.57 -28.89
CA PRO A 282 5.49 44.16 -29.93
C PRO A 282 6.13 43.95 -31.31
N LYS A 283 5.40 43.31 -32.23
CA LYS A 283 5.79 43.24 -33.64
C LYS A 283 5.67 44.64 -34.26
N ILE A 284 6.78 45.37 -34.30
CA ILE A 284 6.90 46.60 -35.10
C ILE A 284 6.79 46.18 -36.58
N ARG A 285 5.72 46.59 -37.25
CA ARG A 285 5.59 46.44 -38.71
C ARG A 285 6.50 47.46 -39.39
N PRO A 286 7.32 47.06 -40.39
CA PRO A 286 8.05 48.03 -41.18
C PRO A 286 7.08 48.78 -42.11
N VAL A 287 7.35 50.08 -42.27
CA VAL A 287 6.67 51.01 -43.19
C VAL A 287 7.18 50.82 -44.61
#